data_AF-A0A971LW78-F1
#
_entry.id   AF-A0A971LW78-F1
#
_cell.length_a   1.000
_cell.length_b   1.000
_cell.length_c   1.000
_cell.angle_alpha   90.00
_cell.angle_beta   90.00
_cell.angle_gamma   90.00
#
_symmetry.space_group_name_H-M   'P 1'
#
loop_
_entity.id
_entity.type
_entity.pdbx_description
1 polymer ?
#
loop_
_entity_poly.entity_id
_entity_poly.type
_entity_poly.pdbx_seq_one_letter_code
_entity_poly.pdbx_strand_id
1 'polypeptide(L)'
;GGFVEWQKGTGDQDSYAIPIDDANWDIGILVVIVNRNKKMVSSREGMKRTLETSPFYRGWLETVDRDLEEIKIGIKNRDINQIGRVAERNSLKMHATMLGADPPLSYWEPESIIVMEIVRELRKEGLPCYFTMDAGPNVKIICKLSDSPIIRDRLLKIFKSHQIIIGKPGPDITIL
;
A
#
# COMPACT_ATOMS: atom_id res chain seq x y z
N GLY A 1 -13.52 -0.11 -10.73
CA GLY A 1 -12.28 -0.24 -11.51
C GLY A 1 -11.46 0.99 -11.26
N GLY A 2 -10.16 0.95 -11.54
CA GLY A 2 -9.27 2.10 -11.31
C GLY A 2 -9.08 2.48 -9.84
N PHE A 3 -9.03 3.79 -9.56
CA PHE A 3 -8.97 4.34 -8.21
C PHE A 3 -10.36 4.51 -7.61
N VAL A 4 -10.50 4.07 -6.36
CA VAL A 4 -11.77 4.05 -5.64
C VAL A 4 -11.54 4.55 -4.22
N GLU A 5 -12.44 5.39 -3.73
CA GLU A 5 -12.47 5.86 -2.34
C GLU A 5 -13.61 5.17 -1.59
N TRP A 6 -13.36 4.69 -0.37
CA TRP A 6 -14.41 4.25 0.53
C TRP A 6 -14.81 5.39 1.45
N GLN A 7 -16.05 5.87 1.31
CA GLN A 7 -16.66 6.81 2.23
C GLN A 7 -16.94 6.11 3.56
N LYS A 8 -16.37 6.60 4.67
CA LYS A 8 -16.63 6.01 5.99
C LYS A 8 -18.08 6.11 6.43
N GLY A 9 -18.78 7.16 5.99
CA GLY A 9 -20.15 7.47 6.38
C GLY A 9 -20.29 7.85 7.85
N THR A 10 -21.54 7.94 8.28
CA THR A 10 -21.99 8.08 9.67
C THR A 10 -22.72 6.83 10.18
N GLY A 11 -23.01 5.88 9.28
CA GLY A 11 -23.56 4.56 9.57
C GLY A 11 -23.51 3.63 8.34
N ASP A 12 -24.23 2.51 8.39
CA ASP A 12 -24.13 1.48 7.35
C ASP A 12 -24.66 1.95 5.97
N GLN A 13 -25.62 2.87 5.95
CA GLN A 13 -26.30 3.31 4.72
C GLN A 13 -25.46 4.27 3.87
N ASP A 14 -24.55 5.02 4.49
CA ASP A 14 -23.68 6.01 3.83
C ASP A 14 -22.20 5.58 3.85
N SER A 15 -21.92 4.33 4.18
CA SER A 15 -20.58 3.72 4.13
C SER A 15 -20.41 2.89 2.86
N TYR A 16 -19.94 3.52 1.77
CA TYR A 16 -19.85 2.88 0.46
C TYR A 16 -18.69 3.41 -0.38
N ALA A 17 -18.36 2.66 -1.44
CA ALA A 17 -17.27 3.00 -2.35
C ALA A 17 -17.75 3.95 -3.47
N ILE A 18 -16.91 4.93 -3.83
CA ILE A 18 -17.11 5.83 -4.96
C ILE A 18 -15.89 5.78 -5.91
N PRO A 19 -16.10 5.81 -7.24
CA PRO A 19 -15.00 5.90 -8.18
C PRO A 19 -14.34 7.28 -8.13
N ILE A 20 -13.01 7.31 -8.33
CA ILE A 20 -12.21 8.55 -8.36
C ILE A 20 -11.61 8.80 -9.73
N ASP A 21 -11.02 7.77 -10.35
CA ASP A 21 -10.34 7.83 -11.65
C ASP A 21 -10.29 6.42 -12.25
N ASP A 22 -10.36 6.29 -13.57
CA ASP A 22 -10.34 4.98 -14.25
C ASP A 22 -8.96 4.31 -14.23
N ALA A 23 -7.92 5.03 -13.82
CA ALA A 23 -6.52 4.63 -13.83
C ALA A 23 -6.02 4.20 -15.22
N ASN A 24 -6.63 4.71 -16.30
CA ASN A 24 -6.23 4.43 -17.68
C ASN A 24 -5.05 5.30 -18.12
N TRP A 25 -3.97 5.22 -17.36
CA TRP A 25 -2.71 5.92 -17.60
C TRP A 25 -1.54 5.07 -17.08
N ASP A 26 -0.32 5.55 -17.25
CA ASP A 26 0.91 4.80 -16.98
C ASP A 26 1.20 4.66 -15.47
N ILE A 27 0.32 3.96 -14.77
CA ILE A 27 0.48 3.54 -13.39
C ILE A 27 0.45 2.01 -13.33
N GLY A 28 1.38 1.45 -12.55
CA GLY A 28 1.48 0.03 -12.32
C GLY A 28 1.80 -0.28 -10.87
N ILE A 29 1.71 -1.57 -10.54
CA ILE A 29 2.11 -2.08 -9.25
C ILE A 29 2.95 -3.35 -9.42
N LEU A 30 4.01 -3.49 -8.65
CA LEU A 30 4.68 -4.79 -8.48
C LEU A 30 4.30 -5.34 -7.11
N VAL A 31 3.94 -6.61 -7.03
CA VAL A 31 3.72 -7.32 -5.76
C VAL A 31 4.88 -8.28 -5.54
N VAL A 32 5.62 -8.07 -4.46
CA VAL A 32 6.65 -8.98 -3.98
C VAL A 32 6.05 -9.89 -2.91
N ILE A 33 5.91 -11.16 -3.25
CA ILE A 33 5.41 -12.21 -2.37
C ILE A 33 6.55 -12.66 -1.47
N VAL A 34 6.54 -12.15 -0.25
CA VAL A 34 7.49 -12.50 0.81
C VAL A 34 7.10 -13.84 1.42
N ASN A 35 5.84 -13.96 1.86
CA ASN A 35 5.34 -15.17 2.51
C ASN A 35 3.89 -15.45 2.12
N ARG A 36 3.58 -16.73 1.91
CA ARG A 36 2.21 -17.22 1.61
C ARG A 36 1.56 -17.89 2.82
N ASN A 37 2.29 -18.08 3.91
CA ASN A 37 1.79 -18.73 5.11
C ASN A 37 0.69 -17.89 5.77
N LYS A 38 -0.17 -18.58 6.53
CA LYS A 38 -1.22 -17.91 7.31
C LYS A 38 -0.57 -16.99 8.33
N LYS A 39 -1.06 -15.75 8.38
CA LYS A 39 -0.65 -14.74 9.36
C LYS A 39 -0.85 -15.29 10.78
N MET A 40 0.08 -15.02 11.69
CA MET A 40 -0.06 -15.41 13.10
C MET A 40 -1.26 -14.70 13.76
N VAL A 41 -1.45 -13.41 13.45
CA VAL A 41 -2.60 -12.61 13.92
C VAL A 41 -3.44 -12.21 12.71
N SER A 42 -4.75 -12.49 12.76
CA SER A 42 -5.65 -12.10 11.67
C SER A 42 -5.74 -10.57 11.55
N SER A 43 -6.07 -10.04 10.35
CA SER A 43 -6.24 -8.60 10.19
C SER A 43 -7.35 -8.04 11.07
N ARG A 44 -8.46 -8.78 11.24
CA ARG A 44 -9.58 -8.36 12.09
C ARG A 44 -9.16 -8.24 13.55
N GLU A 45 -8.45 -9.24 14.06
CA GLU A 45 -7.94 -9.22 15.43
C GLU A 45 -6.88 -8.13 15.61
N GLY A 46 -5.93 -8.01 14.67
CA GLY A 46 -4.90 -6.97 14.69
C GLY A 46 -5.50 -5.57 14.69
N MET A 47 -6.47 -5.30 13.82
CA MET A 47 -7.18 -4.00 13.76
C MET A 47 -7.89 -3.69 15.08
N LYS A 48 -8.63 -4.66 15.64
CA LYS A 48 -9.32 -4.47 16.92
C LYS A 48 -8.33 -4.15 18.04
N ARG A 49 -7.25 -4.94 18.15
CA ARG A 49 -6.21 -4.73 19.16
C ARG A 49 -5.55 -3.36 19.01
N THR A 50 -5.14 -3.01 17.79
CA THR A 50 -4.52 -1.72 17.51
C THR A 50 -5.43 -0.54 17.86
N LEU A 51 -6.73 -0.63 17.57
CA LEU A 51 -7.72 0.36 17.98
C LEU A 51 -7.82 0.48 19.51
N GLU A 52 -7.87 -0.64 20.20
CA GLU A 52 -8.12 -0.69 21.65
C GLU A 52 -6.90 -0.28 22.49
N THR A 53 -5.68 -0.57 22.01
CA THR A 53 -4.49 -0.52 22.88
C THR A 53 -3.33 0.32 22.35
N SER A 54 -3.32 0.73 21.07
CA SER A 54 -2.19 1.51 20.53
C SER A 54 -2.27 3.00 20.91
N PRO A 55 -1.23 3.58 21.54
CA PRO A 55 -1.21 5.00 21.86
C PRO A 55 -1.07 5.88 20.61
N PHE A 56 -0.65 5.31 19.47
CA PHE A 56 -0.45 6.05 18.22
C PHE A 56 -1.69 6.11 17.34
N TYR A 57 -2.74 5.34 17.65
CA TYR A 57 -3.91 5.21 16.79
C TYR A 57 -4.61 6.55 16.55
N ARG A 58 -4.82 7.34 17.60
CA ARG A 58 -5.43 8.67 17.50
C ARG A 58 -4.63 9.61 16.59
N GLY A 59 -3.31 9.64 16.77
CA GLY A 59 -2.43 10.46 15.93
C GLY A 59 -2.46 10.04 14.46
N TRP A 60 -2.65 8.75 14.16
CA TRP A 60 -2.85 8.30 12.78
C TRP A 60 -4.16 8.84 12.18
N LEU A 61 -5.28 8.74 12.92
CA LEU A 61 -6.59 9.24 12.49
C LEU A 61 -6.57 10.73 12.14
N GLU A 62 -5.86 11.54 12.93
CA GLU A 62 -5.73 12.99 12.72
C GLU A 62 -5.02 13.35 11.40
N THR A 63 -4.38 12.39 10.73
CA THR A 63 -3.72 12.59 9.44
C THR A 63 -4.52 12.10 8.23
N VAL A 64 -5.58 11.32 8.44
CA VAL A 64 -6.27 10.59 7.36
C VAL A 64 -6.90 11.54 6.35
N ASP A 65 -7.63 12.57 6.80
CA ASP A 65 -8.32 13.49 5.90
C ASP A 65 -7.33 14.25 4.99
N ARG A 66 -6.19 14.67 5.54
CA ARG A 66 -5.10 15.31 4.77
C ARG A 66 -4.46 14.33 3.79
N ASP A 67 -4.11 13.12 4.23
CA ASP A 67 -3.53 12.11 3.33
C ASP A 67 -4.51 11.79 2.18
N LEU A 68 -5.80 11.72 2.45
CA LEU A 68 -6.84 11.46 1.45
C LEU A 68 -7.00 12.60 0.44
N GLU A 69 -6.95 13.86 0.89
CA GLU A 69 -6.93 15.02 0.01
C GLU A 69 -5.67 15.04 -0.87
N GLU A 70 -4.49 14.84 -0.26
CA GLU A 70 -3.21 14.83 -0.96
C GLU A 70 -3.14 13.73 -2.02
N ILE A 71 -3.60 12.51 -1.73
CA ILE A 71 -3.56 11.43 -2.72
C ILE A 71 -4.54 11.68 -3.87
N LYS A 72 -5.72 12.26 -3.59
CA LYS A 72 -6.69 12.65 -4.63
C LYS A 72 -6.15 13.70 -5.58
N ILE A 73 -5.43 14.69 -5.07
CA ILE A 73 -4.72 15.67 -5.89
C ILE A 73 -3.67 14.96 -6.77
N GLY A 74 -2.90 14.04 -6.19
CA GLY A 74 -1.93 13.23 -6.93
C GLY A 74 -2.56 12.42 -8.05
N ILE A 75 -3.70 11.76 -7.79
CA ILE A 75 -4.47 10.99 -8.78
C ILE A 75 -4.96 11.92 -9.91
N LYS A 76 -5.61 13.03 -9.57
CA LYS A 76 -6.12 14.02 -10.54
C LYS A 76 -5.02 14.53 -11.48
N ASN A 77 -3.83 14.74 -10.93
CA ASN A 77 -2.68 15.27 -11.68
C ASN A 77 -1.81 14.16 -12.29
N ARG A 78 -2.15 12.87 -12.09
CA ARG A 78 -1.35 11.71 -12.49
C ARG A 78 0.10 11.76 -11.99
N ASP A 79 0.28 12.34 -10.79
CA ASP A 79 1.59 12.50 -10.15
C ASP A 79 1.92 11.27 -9.30
N ILE A 80 2.69 10.35 -9.89
CA ILE A 80 3.20 9.14 -9.22
C ILE A 80 4.01 9.47 -7.96
N ASN A 81 4.75 10.56 -7.93
CA ASN A 81 5.53 10.93 -6.74
C ASN A 81 4.63 11.37 -5.60
N GLN A 82 3.56 12.12 -5.88
CA GLN A 82 2.59 12.49 -4.85
C GLN A 82 1.82 11.26 -4.35
N ILE A 83 1.28 10.45 -5.26
CA ILE A 83 0.54 9.23 -4.92
C ILE A 83 1.40 8.29 -4.07
N GLY A 84 2.61 7.99 -4.56
CA GLY A 84 3.51 7.06 -3.91
C GLY A 84 4.01 7.54 -2.55
N ARG A 85 4.35 8.83 -2.40
CA ARG A 85 4.74 9.38 -1.09
C ARG A 85 3.63 9.27 -0.05
N VAL A 86 2.40 9.58 -0.44
CA VAL A 86 1.25 9.48 0.47
C VAL A 86 0.98 8.02 0.84
N ALA A 87 0.96 7.12 -0.14
CA ALA A 87 0.75 5.69 0.09
C ALA A 87 1.83 5.06 1.01
N GLU A 88 3.11 5.36 0.76
CA GLU A 88 4.24 4.86 1.56
C GLU A 88 4.17 5.39 2.99
N ARG A 89 3.98 6.70 3.15
CA ARG A 89 3.85 7.34 4.46
C ARG A 89 2.66 6.78 5.24
N ASN A 90 1.49 6.64 4.60
CA ASN A 90 0.29 6.15 5.27
C ASN A 90 0.42 4.67 5.69
N SER A 91 1.01 3.82 4.85
CA SER A 91 1.32 2.44 5.19
C SER A 91 2.26 2.33 6.40
N LEU A 92 3.32 3.15 6.46
CA LEU A 92 4.21 3.20 7.61
C LEU A 92 3.50 3.70 8.89
N LYS A 93 2.62 4.70 8.80
CA LYS A 93 1.80 5.13 9.95
C LYS A 93 0.92 3.98 10.46
N MET A 94 0.23 3.28 9.55
CA MET A 94 -0.59 2.12 9.90
C MET A 94 0.25 1.06 10.64
N HIS A 95 1.41 0.67 10.11
CA HIS A 95 2.29 -0.30 10.79
C HIS A 95 2.85 0.22 12.13
N ALA A 96 3.14 1.52 12.26
CA ALA A 96 3.56 2.11 13.52
C ALA A 96 2.47 1.95 14.60
N THR A 97 1.19 2.12 14.26
CA THR A 97 0.10 1.87 15.23
C THR A 97 0.07 0.42 15.69
N MET A 98 0.35 -0.55 14.80
CA MET A 98 0.43 -1.98 15.15
C MET A 98 1.59 -2.30 16.08
N LEU A 99 2.76 -1.69 15.84
CA LEU A 99 3.94 -1.82 16.69
C LEU A 99 3.73 -1.22 18.09
N GLY A 100 2.92 -0.15 18.19
CA GLY A 100 2.55 0.47 19.46
C GLY A 100 1.40 -0.21 20.21
N ALA A 101 0.74 -1.20 19.62
CA ALA A 101 -0.35 -1.93 20.28
C ALA A 101 0.17 -2.78 21.46
N ASP A 102 -0.74 -3.20 22.33
CA ASP A 102 -0.47 -4.12 23.44
C ASP A 102 -1.40 -5.37 23.37
N PRO A 103 -0.85 -6.60 23.26
CA PRO A 103 0.54 -6.89 22.93
C PRO A 103 0.87 -6.46 21.49
N PRO A 104 2.11 -6.00 21.24
CA PRO A 104 2.51 -5.46 19.94
C PRO A 104 2.42 -6.54 18.86
N LEU A 105 2.13 -6.11 17.63
CA LEU A 105 2.16 -6.98 16.47
C LEU A 105 2.89 -6.32 15.30
N SER A 106 3.55 -7.16 14.50
CA SER A 106 4.16 -6.75 13.24
C SER A 106 3.77 -7.76 12.16
N TYR A 107 3.56 -7.24 10.96
CA TYR A 107 3.39 -8.05 9.76
C TYR A 107 4.64 -8.07 8.89
N TRP A 108 5.66 -7.30 9.24
CA TRP A 108 6.91 -7.28 8.50
C TRP A 108 7.70 -8.56 8.75
N GLU A 109 8.32 -9.05 7.70
CA GLU A 109 9.39 -10.04 7.76
C GLU A 109 10.70 -9.39 7.27
N PRO A 110 11.88 -9.97 7.55
CA PRO A 110 13.16 -9.40 7.12
C PRO A 110 13.18 -9.06 5.62
N GLU A 111 12.60 -9.92 4.79
CA GLU A 111 12.46 -9.74 3.36
C GLU A 111 11.56 -8.54 2.99
N SER A 112 10.54 -8.22 3.80
CA SER A 112 9.74 -7.00 3.60
C SER A 112 10.63 -5.76 3.69
N ILE A 113 11.52 -5.72 4.68
CA ILE A 113 12.46 -4.59 4.87
C ILE A 113 13.45 -4.52 3.72
N ILE A 114 13.96 -5.65 3.23
CA ILE A 114 14.84 -5.69 2.05
C ILE A 114 14.15 -5.06 0.83
N VAL A 115 12.88 -5.37 0.57
CA VAL A 115 12.14 -4.72 -0.53
C VAL A 115 12.01 -3.21 -0.32
N MET A 116 11.71 -2.75 0.90
CA MET A 116 11.63 -1.32 1.20
C MET A 116 12.94 -0.58 0.93
N GLU A 117 14.07 -1.17 1.30
CA GLU A 117 15.39 -0.58 1.03
C GLU A 117 15.70 -0.52 -0.46
N ILE A 118 15.40 -1.58 -1.22
CA ILE A 118 15.56 -1.58 -2.68
C ILE A 118 14.74 -0.46 -3.32
N VAL A 119 13.49 -0.25 -2.88
CA VAL A 119 12.63 0.83 -3.38
C VAL A 119 13.22 2.20 -3.04
N ARG A 120 13.74 2.39 -1.82
CA ARG A 120 14.40 3.63 -1.41
C ARG A 120 15.66 3.91 -2.24
N GLU A 121 16.45 2.89 -2.53
CA GLU A 121 17.64 2.98 -3.39
C GLU A 121 17.27 3.36 -4.83
N LEU A 122 16.33 2.65 -5.44
CA LEU A 122 15.84 2.95 -6.79
C LEU A 122 15.32 4.39 -6.89
N ARG A 123 14.60 4.85 -5.85
CA ARG A 123 14.14 6.24 -5.77
C ARG A 123 15.28 7.25 -5.67
N LYS A 124 16.36 6.95 -4.93
CA LYS A 124 17.58 7.77 -4.89
C LYS A 124 18.31 7.81 -6.25
N GLU A 125 18.21 6.74 -7.03
CA GLU A 125 18.72 6.65 -8.41
C GLU A 125 17.85 7.36 -9.43
N GLY A 126 16.75 8.01 -9.00
CA GLY A 126 15.88 8.82 -9.85
C GLY A 126 14.68 8.06 -10.43
N LEU A 127 14.44 6.81 -10.03
CA LEU A 127 13.29 6.02 -10.48
C LEU A 127 12.09 6.22 -9.54
N PRO A 128 10.98 6.87 -9.97
CA PRO A 128 9.83 7.12 -9.11
C PRO A 128 9.11 5.84 -8.74
N CYS A 129 9.46 5.28 -7.57
CA CYS A 129 8.81 4.11 -7.00
C CYS A 129 8.67 4.23 -5.49
N TYR A 130 7.59 3.66 -4.98
CA TYR A 130 7.16 3.80 -3.59
C TYR A 130 6.52 2.51 -3.14
N PHE A 131 6.72 2.13 -1.88
CA PHE A 131 6.13 0.89 -1.37
C PHE A 131 4.85 1.15 -0.58
N THR A 132 3.98 0.15 -0.53
CA THR A 132 2.86 0.08 0.40
C THR A 132 2.63 -1.36 0.82
N MET A 133 1.98 -1.53 1.97
CA MET A 133 1.75 -2.81 2.61
C MET A 133 0.41 -2.81 3.32
N ASP A 134 -0.23 -3.97 3.31
CA ASP A 134 -1.43 -4.25 4.08
C ASP A 134 -1.05 -4.93 5.41
N ALA A 135 -2.03 -5.57 6.04
CA ALA A 135 -1.83 -6.42 7.21
C ALA A 135 -1.09 -7.75 6.89
N GLY A 136 0.06 -7.75 6.21
CA GLY A 136 0.84 -8.95 5.86
C GLY A 136 2.24 -8.61 5.30
N PRO A 137 3.14 -9.60 5.11
CA PRO A 137 4.54 -9.32 4.79
C PRO A 137 4.79 -8.94 3.32
N ASN A 138 3.80 -9.17 2.44
CA ASN A 138 3.93 -8.87 1.02
C ASN A 138 3.97 -7.36 0.77
N VAL A 139 4.99 -6.94 0.04
CA VAL A 139 5.23 -5.53 -0.31
C VAL A 139 4.69 -5.26 -1.70
N LYS A 140 3.95 -4.17 -1.86
CA LYS A 140 3.52 -3.66 -3.16
C LYS A 140 4.31 -2.42 -3.49
N ILE A 141 4.69 -2.26 -4.74
CA ILE A 141 5.51 -1.14 -5.22
C ILE A 141 4.71 -0.40 -6.27
N ILE A 142 4.33 0.83 -5.98
CA ILE A 142 3.66 1.76 -6.90
C ILE A 142 4.73 2.43 -7.75
N CYS A 143 4.55 2.40 -9.06
CA CYS A 143 5.45 3.00 -10.04
C CYS A 143 4.72 3.32 -11.33
N LYS A 144 5.44 3.87 -12.32
CA LYS A 144 4.98 3.82 -13.71
C LYS A 144 4.99 2.40 -14.23
N LEU A 145 4.02 2.02 -15.05
CA LEU A 145 3.99 0.68 -15.61
C LEU A 145 5.18 0.47 -16.57
N SER A 146 5.56 1.50 -17.32
CA SER A 146 6.75 1.50 -18.19
C SER A 146 8.06 1.17 -17.45
N ASP A 147 8.15 1.55 -16.18
CA ASP A 147 9.35 1.42 -15.35
C ASP A 147 9.38 0.07 -14.60
N SER A 148 8.27 -0.66 -14.58
CA SER A 148 8.14 -1.92 -13.85
C SER A 148 9.16 -3.00 -14.24
N PRO A 149 9.63 -3.13 -15.50
CA PRO A 149 10.69 -4.08 -15.83
C PRO A 149 12.01 -3.77 -15.12
N ILE A 150 12.40 -2.49 -15.03
CA ILE A 150 13.65 -2.06 -14.38
C ILE A 150 13.61 -2.38 -12.88
N ILE A 151 12.47 -2.12 -12.24
CA ILE A 151 12.25 -2.45 -10.81
C ILE A 151 12.29 -3.96 -10.60
N ARG A 152 11.64 -4.73 -11.49
CA ARG A 152 11.64 -6.19 -11.45
C ARG A 152 13.06 -6.75 -11.56
N ASP A 153 13.88 -6.24 -12.47
CA ASP A 153 15.27 -6.70 -12.65
C ASP A 153 16.12 -6.43 -11.41
N ARG A 154 15.88 -5.31 -10.71
CA ARG A 154 16.53 -5.04 -9.43
C ARG A 154 16.14 -6.05 -8.35
N LEU A 155 14.85 -6.35 -8.25
CA LEU A 155 14.31 -7.32 -7.30
C LEU A 155 14.78 -8.75 -7.58
N LEU A 156 14.92 -9.13 -8.86
CA LEU A 156 15.38 -10.46 -9.28
C LEU A 156 16.80 -10.82 -8.83
N LYS A 157 17.60 -9.84 -8.40
CA LYS A 157 18.91 -10.08 -7.79
C LYS A 157 18.83 -10.78 -6.43
N ILE A 158 17.66 -10.70 -5.77
CA ILE A 158 17.45 -11.22 -4.40
C ILE A 158 16.26 -12.17 -4.36
N PHE A 159 15.18 -11.87 -5.09
CA PHE A 159 13.93 -12.63 -5.09
C PHE A 159 13.79 -13.50 -6.34
N LYS A 160 13.04 -14.60 -6.22
CA LYS A 160 12.74 -15.47 -7.37
C LYS A 160 11.67 -14.84 -8.25
N SER A 161 11.71 -15.12 -9.56
CA SER A 161 10.74 -14.59 -10.53
C SER A 161 9.27 -14.86 -10.15
N HIS A 162 8.95 -16.04 -9.60
CA HIS A 162 7.59 -16.38 -9.17
C HIS A 162 7.11 -15.60 -7.93
N GLN A 163 8.00 -14.86 -7.26
CA GLN A 163 7.65 -13.99 -6.13
C GLN A 163 7.27 -12.58 -6.60
N ILE A 164 7.52 -12.22 -7.86
CA ILE A 164 7.32 -10.86 -8.35
C ILE A 164 6.21 -10.89 -9.38
N ILE A 165 5.10 -10.24 -9.07
CA ILE A 165 3.94 -10.12 -9.97
C ILE A 165 3.82 -8.67 -10.40
N ILE A 166 3.78 -8.40 -11.70
CA ILE A 166 3.44 -7.07 -12.23
C ILE A 166 1.93 -7.03 -12.43
N GLY A 167 1.28 -6.03 -11.83
CA GLY A 167 -0.13 -5.75 -11.97
C GLY A 167 -0.37 -4.41 -12.65
N LYS A 168 -1.48 -4.34 -13.39
CA LYS A 168 -2.04 -3.11 -13.95
C LYS A 168 -3.41 -2.85 -13.32
N PRO A 169 -3.93 -1.61 -13.38
CA PRO A 169 -5.30 -1.33 -12.99
C PRO A 169 -6.30 -2.27 -13.69
N GLY A 170 -7.25 -2.80 -12.92
CA GLY A 170 -8.26 -3.73 -13.39
C GLY A 170 -9.57 -3.03 -13.78
N PRO A 171 -10.38 -3.65 -14.67
CA PRO A 171 -11.70 -3.14 -15.03
C PRO A 171 -12.69 -3.23 -13.86
N ASP A 172 -13.90 -2.70 -14.08
CA ASP A 172 -15.05 -3.00 -13.23
C ASP A 172 -15.44 -4.48 -13.25
N ILE A 173 -16.17 -4.91 -12.22
CA ILE A 173 -16.79 -6.24 -12.22
C ILE A 173 -17.70 -6.36 -13.45
N THR A 174 -17.52 -7.43 -14.20
CA THR A 174 -18.33 -7.72 -15.40
C THR A 174 -19.17 -8.96 -15.12
N ILE A 175 -20.47 -8.91 -15.42
CA ILE A 175 -21.32 -10.10 -15.40
C ILE A 175 -21.09 -10.83 -16.73
N LEU A 176 -20.61 -12.08 -16.64
CA LEU A 176 -20.36 -12.95 -17.80
C LEU A 176 -21.66 -13.57 -18.32
#